data_AF-A0A8S1KLJ0-F1
#
_entry.id   AF-A0A8S1KLJ0-F1
#
_cell.length_a   1.000
_cell.length_b   1.000
_cell.length_c   1.000
_cell.angle_alpha   90.00
_cell.angle_beta   90.00
_cell.angle_gamma   90.00
#
_symmetry.space_group_name_H-M   'P 1'
#
loop_
_entity.id
_entity.type
_entity.pdbx_description
1 polymer ?
#
loop_
_entity_poly.entity_id
_entity_poly.type
_entity_poly.pdbx_seq_one_letter_code
_entity_poly.pdbx_strand_id
1 'polypeptide(L)'
;MIKQLFRRSLINQPQLFTFSEYFKERDKAEIFEYYNNKFTDKRYIMYTQKWKNDLEKKAKRRARHQELERQRTPPVAQECKFIVHDQMKGIELPSILKFAVCKIGSSQYKVVKDDQIITEFMEGLDINTTIELDQILMVGAKDYTVLGRPFVENAKVLATVEQQTLSDKELVYKKKRRKRYQKSQGHRQKITILRINEVVHDVNDQLLNRAVALI
;
A
#
# COMPACT_ATOMS: atom_id res chain seq x y z
N MET A 1 5.79 -52.20 -68.04
CA MET A 1 7.19 -52.44 -67.65
C MET A 1 7.75 -51.13 -67.10
N ILE A 2 7.50 -50.84 -65.82
CA ILE A 2 7.78 -49.55 -65.17
C ILE A 2 8.96 -49.75 -64.23
N LYS A 3 10.14 -49.25 -64.59
CA LYS A 3 11.27 -49.13 -63.66
C LYS A 3 11.34 -47.68 -63.18
N GLN A 4 10.70 -47.44 -62.04
CA GLN A 4 10.89 -46.24 -61.22
C GLN A 4 12.37 -46.13 -60.85
N LEU A 5 13.10 -45.21 -61.47
CA LEU A 5 14.39 -44.77 -60.96
C LEU A 5 14.14 -43.70 -59.91
N PHE A 6 13.89 -44.13 -58.67
CA PHE A 6 14.07 -43.27 -57.49
C PHE A 6 15.56 -42.94 -57.38
N ARG A 7 16.00 -41.83 -58.00
CA ARG A 7 17.21 -41.16 -57.53
C ARG A 7 16.86 -40.56 -56.18
N ARG A 8 17.13 -41.29 -55.10
CA ARG A 8 17.37 -40.66 -53.80
C ARG A 8 18.59 -39.76 -54.00
N SER A 9 18.37 -38.47 -54.22
CA SER A 9 19.41 -37.49 -53.94
C SER A 9 19.70 -37.65 -52.46
N LEU A 10 20.84 -38.28 -52.14
CA LEU A 10 21.42 -38.14 -50.83
C LEU A 10 21.69 -36.64 -50.70
N ILE A 11 20.82 -35.95 -49.96
CA ILE A 11 21.13 -34.63 -49.43
C ILE A 11 22.34 -34.89 -48.54
N ASN A 12 23.52 -34.71 -49.10
CA ASN A 12 24.75 -34.73 -48.35
C ASN A 12 24.63 -33.52 -47.43
N GLN A 13 24.30 -33.76 -46.16
CA GLN A 13 24.38 -32.77 -45.09
C GLN A 13 25.72 -32.95 -44.37
N PRO A 14 26.90 -32.66 -44.95
CA PRO A 14 28.16 -32.72 -44.20
C PRO A 14 28.34 -31.49 -43.29
N GLN A 15 27.27 -30.78 -42.93
CA GLN A 15 27.34 -29.59 -42.06
C GLN A 15 26.47 -29.67 -40.81
N LEU A 16 25.73 -30.76 -40.57
CA LEU A 16 24.82 -30.84 -39.42
C LEU A 16 25.53 -31.08 -38.06
N PHE A 17 26.85 -31.28 -38.05
CA PHE A 17 27.61 -31.61 -36.83
C PHE A 17 28.96 -30.88 -36.70
N THR A 18 29.16 -29.72 -37.33
CA THR A 18 30.28 -28.84 -36.95
C THR A 18 29.90 -28.09 -35.68
N PHE A 19 30.77 -28.12 -34.65
CA PHE A 19 30.56 -27.31 -33.46
C PHE A 19 30.44 -25.86 -33.89
N SER A 20 29.29 -25.25 -33.64
CA SER A 20 28.97 -23.92 -34.11
C SER A 20 30.04 -22.93 -33.67
N GLU A 21 30.56 -22.13 -34.62
CA GLU A 21 31.63 -21.16 -34.39
C GLU A 21 31.25 -20.17 -33.27
N TYR A 22 29.95 -19.86 -33.17
CA TYR A 22 29.37 -19.06 -32.10
C TYR A 22 29.70 -19.61 -30.69
N PHE A 23 29.57 -20.92 -30.46
CA PHE A 23 29.90 -21.50 -29.16
C PHE A 23 31.41 -21.47 -28.89
N LYS A 24 32.24 -21.74 -29.92
CA LYS A 24 33.70 -21.67 -29.78
C LYS A 24 34.20 -20.27 -29.44
N GLU A 25 33.60 -19.23 -30.02
CA GLU A 25 33.96 -17.84 -29.73
C GLU A 25 33.50 -17.41 -28.33
N ARG A 26 32.30 -17.82 -27.92
CA ARG A 26 31.80 -17.58 -26.56
C ARG A 26 32.68 -18.25 -25.50
N ASP A 27 33.02 -19.52 -25.70
CA ASP A 27 33.88 -20.27 -24.77
C ASP A 27 35.26 -19.60 -24.64
N LYS A 28 35.85 -19.15 -25.77
CA LYS A 28 37.12 -18.40 -25.76
C LYS A 28 37.00 -17.09 -24.95
N ALA A 29 35.90 -16.36 -25.10
CA ALA A 29 35.66 -15.11 -24.37
C ALA A 29 35.47 -15.36 -22.86
N GLU A 30 34.71 -16.38 -22.46
CA GLU A 30 34.52 -16.77 -21.06
C GLU A 30 35.85 -17.20 -20.41
N ILE A 31 36.66 -17.98 -21.13
CA ILE A 31 38.01 -18.37 -20.70
C ILE A 31 38.90 -17.13 -20.50
N PHE A 32 38.87 -16.18 -21.44
CA PHE A 32 39.64 -14.94 -21.35
C PHE A 32 39.24 -14.10 -20.12
N GLU A 33 37.95 -13.91 -19.86
CA GLU A 33 37.47 -13.21 -18.67
C GLU A 33 37.85 -13.92 -17.37
N TYR A 34 37.79 -15.25 -17.34
CA TYR A 34 38.20 -16.04 -16.19
C TYR A 34 39.68 -15.82 -15.84
N TYR A 35 40.57 -15.94 -16.82
CA TYR A 35 42.00 -15.72 -16.59
C TYR A 35 42.29 -14.27 -16.18
N ASN A 36 41.67 -13.28 -16.81
CA ASN A 36 41.81 -11.88 -16.41
C ASN A 36 41.37 -11.64 -14.96
N ASN A 37 40.23 -12.21 -14.54
CA ASN A 37 39.77 -12.11 -13.16
C ASN A 37 40.71 -12.82 -12.17
N LYS A 38 41.37 -13.90 -12.58
CA LYS A 38 42.32 -14.64 -11.73
C LYS A 38 43.60 -13.84 -11.45
N PHE A 39 44.05 -13.04 -12.41
CA PHE A 39 45.28 -12.24 -12.30
C PHE A 39 45.05 -10.80 -11.78
N THR A 40 43.80 -10.37 -11.61
CA THR A 40 43.48 -9.04 -11.08
C THR A 40 43.53 -8.97 -9.55
N ASP A 41 43.74 -7.77 -9.01
CA ASP A 41 43.78 -7.54 -7.58
C ASP A 41 42.46 -7.88 -6.87
N LYS A 42 42.53 -8.71 -5.82
CA LYS A 42 41.36 -9.15 -5.04
C LYS A 42 40.51 -8.00 -4.51
N ARG A 43 41.13 -6.88 -4.12
CA ARG A 43 40.38 -5.69 -3.63
C ARG A 43 39.54 -5.09 -4.74
N TYR A 44 40.09 -4.96 -5.94
CA TYR A 44 39.37 -4.44 -7.10
C TYR A 44 38.18 -5.33 -7.49
N ILE A 45 38.40 -6.65 -7.51
CA ILE A 45 37.34 -7.64 -7.74
C ILE A 45 36.26 -7.51 -6.68
N MET A 46 36.63 -7.47 -5.39
CA MET A 46 35.69 -7.34 -4.28
C MET A 46 34.84 -6.07 -4.40
N TYR A 47 35.43 -4.90 -4.66
CA TYR A 47 34.66 -3.65 -4.80
C TYR A 47 33.71 -3.70 -5.99
N THR A 48 34.15 -4.27 -7.11
CA THR A 48 33.34 -4.42 -8.33
C THR A 48 32.20 -5.42 -8.12
N GLN A 49 32.47 -6.59 -7.54
CA GLN A 49 31.50 -7.65 -7.33
C GLN A 49 30.48 -7.31 -6.24
N LYS A 50 30.88 -6.56 -5.21
CA LYS A 50 29.99 -6.15 -4.12
C LYS A 50 28.71 -5.51 -4.65
N TRP A 51 28.85 -4.51 -5.53
CA TRP A 51 27.70 -3.82 -6.13
C TRP A 51 26.95 -4.70 -7.13
N LYS A 52 27.66 -5.46 -7.97
CA LYS A 52 27.04 -6.36 -8.97
C LYS A 52 26.15 -7.41 -8.31
N ASN A 53 26.65 -8.07 -7.26
CA ASN A 53 25.93 -9.10 -6.53
C ASN A 53 24.68 -8.53 -5.83
N ASP A 54 24.77 -7.33 -5.27
CA ASP A 54 23.63 -6.68 -4.61
C ASP A 54 22.55 -6.27 -5.64
N LEU A 55 22.96 -5.79 -6.83
CA LEU A 55 22.04 -5.49 -7.93
C LEU A 55 21.32 -6.75 -8.41
N GLU A 56 22.04 -7.86 -8.60
CA GLU A 56 21.47 -9.14 -9.03
C GLU A 56 20.48 -9.68 -8.00
N LYS A 57 20.85 -9.68 -6.71
CA LYS A 57 19.94 -10.07 -5.61
C LYS A 57 18.68 -9.21 -5.59
N LYS A 58 18.81 -7.89 -5.80
CA LYS A 58 17.68 -6.96 -5.85
C LYS A 58 16.79 -7.21 -7.08
N ALA A 59 17.37 -7.51 -8.23
CA ALA A 59 16.64 -7.86 -9.45
C ALA A 59 15.85 -9.16 -9.28
N LYS A 60 16.49 -10.21 -8.74
CA LYS A 60 15.83 -11.49 -8.43
C LYS A 60 14.66 -11.31 -7.45
N ARG A 61 14.86 -10.52 -6.39
CA ARG A 61 13.80 -10.21 -5.42
C ARG A 61 12.62 -9.47 -6.07
N ARG A 62 12.89 -8.48 -6.92
CA ARG A 62 11.86 -7.72 -7.65
C ARG A 62 11.07 -8.62 -8.61
N ALA A 63 11.75 -9.45 -9.39
CA ALA A 63 11.11 -10.40 -10.30
C ALA A 63 10.18 -11.35 -9.54
N ARG A 64 10.63 -11.88 -8.39
CA ARG A 64 9.79 -12.71 -7.51
C ARG A 64 8.57 -11.95 -6.98
N HIS A 65 8.71 -10.71 -6.53
CA HIS A 65 7.57 -9.91 -6.08
C HIS A 65 6.56 -9.67 -7.20
N GLN A 66 7.03 -9.36 -8.42
CA GLN A 66 6.16 -9.18 -9.58
C GLN A 66 5.42 -10.46 -9.94
N GLU A 67 6.08 -11.62 -9.86
CA GLU A 67 5.45 -12.92 -10.08
C GLU A 67 4.37 -13.20 -9.03
N LEU A 68 4.66 -12.95 -7.75
CA LEU A 68 3.69 -13.10 -6.65
C LEU A 68 2.49 -12.15 -6.82
N GLU A 69 2.72 -10.91 -7.23
CA GLU A 69 1.65 -9.94 -7.48
C GLU A 69 0.76 -10.35 -8.66
N ARG A 70 1.32 -10.90 -9.75
CA ARG A 70 0.55 -11.42 -10.88
C ARG A 70 -0.35 -12.59 -10.51
N GLN A 71 0.13 -13.47 -9.62
CA GLN A 71 -0.62 -14.63 -9.16
C GLN A 71 -1.69 -14.26 -8.12
N ARG A 72 -1.51 -13.16 -7.39
CA ARG A 72 -2.41 -12.75 -6.30
C ARG A 72 -3.70 -12.14 -6.83
N THR A 73 -4.83 -12.81 -6.59
CA THR A 73 -6.16 -12.19 -6.75
C THR A 73 -6.39 -11.16 -5.63
N PRO A 74 -6.80 -9.91 -5.94
CA PRO A 74 -7.06 -8.92 -4.90
C PRO A 74 -8.29 -9.34 -4.06
N PRO A 75 -8.26 -9.13 -2.74
CA PRO A 75 -9.43 -9.42 -1.90
C PRO A 75 -10.57 -8.46 -2.27
N VAL A 76 -11.76 -9.02 -2.50
CA VAL A 76 -12.99 -8.25 -2.74
C VAL A 76 -13.49 -7.68 -1.40
N ALA A 77 -14.21 -6.56 -1.45
CA ALA A 77 -14.92 -6.01 -0.30
C ALA A 77 -15.87 -7.07 0.28
N GLN A 78 -15.89 -7.18 1.61
CA GLN A 78 -16.71 -8.11 2.37
C GLN A 78 -17.65 -7.33 3.28
N GLU A 79 -18.65 -8.02 3.79
CA GLU A 79 -19.52 -7.47 4.84
C GLU A 79 -18.71 -7.19 6.12
N CYS A 80 -19.27 -6.30 6.94
CA CYS A 80 -18.73 -5.90 8.22
C CYS A 80 -18.63 -7.11 9.17
N LYS A 81 -17.58 -7.16 9.99
CA LYS A 81 -17.46 -8.16 11.06
C LYS A 81 -17.92 -7.55 12.38
N PHE A 82 -18.95 -8.13 12.98
CA PHE A 82 -19.43 -7.75 14.31
C PHE A 82 -18.83 -8.67 15.37
N ILE A 83 -18.13 -8.10 16.35
CA ILE A 83 -17.42 -8.82 17.41
C ILE A 83 -18.02 -8.47 18.77
N VAL A 84 -18.45 -9.48 19.53
CA VAL A 84 -18.97 -9.32 20.89
C VAL A 84 -17.87 -9.66 21.89
N HIS A 85 -17.62 -8.78 22.87
CA HIS A 85 -16.54 -8.98 23.83
C HIS A 85 -16.82 -10.06 24.86
N ASP A 86 -18.03 -10.11 25.41
CA ASP A 86 -18.46 -11.09 26.41
C ASP A 86 -19.86 -11.60 26.05
N GLN A 87 -19.96 -12.87 25.63
CA GLN A 87 -21.24 -13.46 25.22
C GLN A 87 -22.24 -13.58 26.39
N MET A 88 -21.75 -13.70 27.62
CA MET A 88 -22.61 -13.93 28.78
C MET A 88 -23.27 -12.66 29.27
N LYS A 89 -22.56 -11.52 29.18
CA LYS A 89 -23.11 -10.21 29.57
C LYS A 89 -24.08 -9.65 28.52
N GLY A 90 -23.97 -10.09 27.27
CA GLY A 90 -24.77 -9.55 26.18
C GLY A 90 -24.34 -8.14 25.76
N ILE A 91 -25.20 -7.45 25.03
CA ILE A 91 -24.94 -6.13 24.46
C ILE A 91 -26.03 -5.16 24.90
N GLU A 92 -25.65 -3.97 25.36
CA GLU A 92 -26.59 -2.88 25.62
C GLU A 92 -26.77 -2.01 24.35
N LEU A 93 -28.01 -1.92 23.84
CA LEU A 93 -28.38 -1.08 22.69
C LEU A 93 -29.53 -0.13 23.09
N PRO A 94 -29.45 1.20 22.82
CA PRO A 94 -28.32 1.93 22.23
C PRO A 94 -27.17 2.16 23.23
N SER A 95 -25.93 1.84 22.82
CA SER A 95 -24.75 2.11 23.65
C SER A 95 -24.46 3.61 23.74
N ILE A 96 -24.35 4.10 24.96
CA ILE A 96 -24.05 5.51 25.28
C ILE A 96 -22.57 5.82 25.03
N LEU A 97 -21.68 4.86 25.35
CA LEU A 97 -20.23 5.02 25.23
C LEU A 97 -19.73 4.29 23.98
N LYS A 98 -19.66 5.03 22.87
CA LYS A 98 -19.15 4.56 21.58
C LYS A 98 -18.15 5.54 20.98
N PHE A 99 -17.17 4.99 20.29
CA PHE A 99 -16.22 5.74 19.48
C PHE A 99 -16.20 5.16 18.06
N ALA A 100 -15.80 5.98 17.09
CA ALA A 100 -15.60 5.54 15.72
C ALA A 100 -14.20 5.87 15.23
N VAL A 101 -13.74 5.15 14.21
CA VAL A 101 -12.59 5.54 13.39
C VAL A 101 -13.12 5.92 12.03
N CYS A 102 -13.10 7.20 11.72
CA CYS A 102 -13.54 7.74 10.43
C CYS A 102 -12.33 8.10 9.56
N LYS A 103 -12.51 7.98 8.25
CA LYS A 103 -11.55 8.43 7.25
C LYS A 103 -12.01 9.78 6.72
N ILE A 104 -11.15 10.79 6.85
CA ILE A 104 -11.38 12.13 6.32
C ILE A 104 -10.21 12.44 5.39
N GLY A 105 -10.50 12.57 4.09
CA GLY A 105 -9.48 12.71 3.06
C GLY A 105 -8.52 11.52 3.05
N SER A 106 -7.24 11.82 3.29
CA SER A 106 -6.16 10.80 3.33
C SER A 106 -5.93 10.20 4.72
N SER A 107 -6.45 10.84 5.77
CA SER A 107 -6.13 10.54 7.18
C SER A 107 -7.28 9.85 7.90
N GLN A 108 -6.96 9.16 9.00
CA GLN A 108 -7.92 8.45 9.84
C GLN A 108 -7.93 9.08 11.24
N TYR A 109 -9.11 9.28 11.79
CA TYR A 109 -9.30 9.91 13.10
C TYR A 109 -10.14 9.00 13.99
N LYS A 110 -9.68 8.81 15.23
CA LYS A 110 -10.51 8.24 16.30
C LYS A 110 -11.34 9.37 16.89
N VAL A 111 -12.65 9.19 16.94
CA VAL A 111 -13.60 10.22 17.37
C VAL A 111 -14.59 9.66 18.38
N VAL A 112 -14.89 10.49 19.38
CA VAL A 112 -15.93 10.32 20.40
C VAL A 112 -16.85 11.54 20.31
N LYS A 113 -18.07 11.42 20.85
CA LYS A 113 -18.96 12.57 21.03
C LYS A 113 -18.23 13.71 21.77
N ASP A 114 -18.50 14.94 21.33
CA ASP A 114 -17.96 16.21 21.83
C ASP A 114 -16.46 16.46 21.54
N ASP A 115 -15.77 15.56 20.81
CA ASP A 115 -14.37 15.77 20.41
C ASP A 115 -14.21 16.92 19.42
N GLN A 116 -13.08 17.60 19.44
CA GLN A 116 -12.70 18.60 18.44
C GLN A 116 -11.52 18.06 17.62
N ILE A 117 -11.68 17.97 16.31
CA ILE A 117 -10.66 17.47 15.40
C ILE A 117 -10.25 18.54 14.38
N ILE A 118 -8.95 18.60 14.10
CA ILE A 118 -8.39 19.44 13.04
C ILE A 118 -8.20 18.58 11.81
N THR A 119 -8.78 18.98 10.69
CA THR A 119 -8.70 18.26 9.43
C THR A 119 -8.06 19.10 8.33
N GLU A 120 -7.80 18.44 7.19
CA GLU A 120 -7.55 19.13 5.93
C GLU A 120 -8.69 20.11 5.63
N PHE A 121 -8.38 21.18 4.88
CA PHE A 121 -9.37 22.18 4.50
C PHE A 121 -10.43 21.57 3.58
N MET A 122 -11.70 21.81 3.91
CA MET A 122 -12.85 21.37 3.12
C MET A 122 -13.47 22.57 2.41
N GLU A 123 -13.47 22.55 1.07
CA GLU A 123 -14.05 23.60 0.25
C GLU A 123 -15.59 23.53 0.24
N GLY A 124 -16.26 24.69 0.25
CA GLY A 124 -17.71 24.78 0.06
C GLY A 124 -18.58 24.49 1.29
N LEU A 125 -17.98 24.38 2.48
CA LEU A 125 -18.72 24.27 3.74
C LEU A 125 -18.74 25.61 4.47
N ASP A 126 -19.92 26.02 4.94
CA ASP A 126 -20.07 27.20 5.79
C ASP A 126 -19.87 26.86 7.27
N ILE A 127 -19.51 27.87 8.07
CA ILE A 127 -19.38 27.74 9.52
C ILE A 127 -20.74 27.38 10.13
N ASN A 128 -20.73 26.52 11.15
CA ASN A 128 -21.89 25.93 11.83
C ASN A 128 -22.74 24.97 10.98
N THR A 129 -22.25 24.57 9.80
CA THR A 129 -22.92 23.52 9.00
C THR A 129 -22.66 22.14 9.61
N THR A 130 -23.72 21.34 9.74
CA THR A 130 -23.62 19.91 10.08
C THR A 130 -23.25 19.09 8.86
N ILE A 131 -22.22 18.25 8.97
CA ILE A 131 -21.76 17.33 7.94
C ILE A 131 -21.91 15.87 8.41
N GLU A 132 -22.25 14.99 7.48
CA GLU A 132 -22.28 13.55 7.70
C GLU A 132 -21.01 12.91 7.14
N LEU A 133 -20.29 12.16 7.96
CA LEU A 133 -19.13 11.39 7.56
C LEU A 133 -19.50 9.91 7.43
N ASP A 134 -19.63 9.44 6.19
CA ASP A 134 -20.04 8.07 5.87
C ASP A 134 -18.86 7.07 5.84
N GLN A 135 -17.63 7.55 5.67
CA GLN A 135 -16.44 6.69 5.56
C GLN A 135 -15.94 6.25 6.93
N ILE A 136 -16.65 5.31 7.56
CA ILE A 136 -16.29 4.74 8.85
C ILE A 136 -15.61 3.39 8.67
N LEU A 137 -14.46 3.23 9.31
CA LEU A 137 -13.65 2.01 9.25
C LEU A 137 -13.97 1.06 10.41
N MET A 138 -14.29 1.62 11.57
CA MET A 138 -14.54 0.85 12.79
C MET A 138 -15.46 1.62 13.73
N VAL A 139 -16.32 0.89 14.45
CA VAL A 139 -17.10 1.39 15.58
C VAL A 139 -16.79 0.52 16.80
N GLY A 140 -16.44 1.14 17.92
CA GLY A 140 -16.13 0.44 19.16
C GLY A 140 -17.01 0.94 20.29
N ALA A 141 -17.58 0.00 21.04
CA ALA A 141 -18.31 0.23 22.28
C ALA A 141 -17.67 -0.60 23.40
N LYS A 142 -18.22 -0.50 24.62
CA LYS A 142 -17.74 -1.28 25.77
C LYS A 142 -17.94 -2.78 25.59
N ASP A 143 -19.04 -3.20 24.95
CA ASP A 143 -19.47 -4.60 24.89
C ASP A 143 -19.29 -5.24 23.50
N TYR A 144 -19.12 -4.42 22.45
CA TYR A 144 -18.92 -4.90 21.09
C TYR A 144 -17.99 -3.99 20.27
N THR A 145 -17.44 -4.55 19.20
CA THR A 145 -16.66 -3.83 18.19
C THR A 145 -17.08 -4.28 16.79
N VAL A 146 -17.32 -3.32 15.90
CA VAL A 146 -17.66 -3.55 14.49
C VAL A 146 -16.50 -3.12 13.61
N LEU A 147 -16.01 -4.03 12.78
CA LEU A 147 -14.90 -3.81 11.85
C LEU A 147 -15.39 -3.80 10.40
N GLY A 148 -15.13 -2.71 9.68
CA GLY A 148 -15.46 -2.57 8.27
C GLY A 148 -14.52 -3.35 7.35
N ARG A 149 -15.03 -3.79 6.19
CA ARG A 149 -14.26 -4.50 5.16
C ARG A 149 -14.63 -4.06 3.73
N PRO A 150 -14.50 -2.77 3.35
CA PRO A 150 -13.59 -1.79 3.94
C PRO A 150 -14.23 -0.80 4.92
N PHE A 151 -15.53 -0.52 4.77
CA PHE A 151 -16.26 0.43 5.62
C PHE A 151 -17.34 -0.30 6.42
N VAL A 152 -17.82 0.33 7.49
CA VAL A 152 -18.95 -0.14 8.29
C VAL A 152 -20.24 0.37 7.65
N GLU A 153 -21.13 -0.53 7.28
CA GLU A 153 -22.45 -0.20 6.76
C GLU A 153 -23.34 0.38 7.87
N ASN A 154 -24.23 1.31 7.50
CA ASN A 154 -25.18 1.97 8.42
C ASN A 154 -24.51 2.61 9.65
N ALA A 155 -23.29 3.10 9.48
CA ALA A 155 -22.61 3.93 10.46
C ALA A 155 -22.34 5.31 9.86
N LYS A 156 -22.57 6.36 10.66
CA LYS A 156 -22.30 7.75 10.28
C LYS A 156 -21.76 8.54 11.47
N VAL A 157 -20.83 9.46 11.23
CA VAL A 157 -20.41 10.43 12.24
C VAL A 157 -20.96 11.79 11.85
N LEU A 158 -21.80 12.35 12.71
CA LEU A 158 -22.32 13.71 12.57
C LEU A 158 -21.31 14.67 13.18
N ALA A 159 -20.84 15.62 12.39
CA ALA A 159 -19.89 16.64 12.83
C ALA A 159 -20.40 18.04 12.48
N THR A 160 -20.02 19.06 13.26
CA THR A 160 -20.26 20.47 12.92
C THR A 160 -18.97 21.16 12.55
N VAL A 161 -19.02 22.02 11.53
CA VAL A 161 -17.90 22.88 11.15
C VAL A 161 -17.82 24.04 12.12
N GLU A 162 -16.95 23.98 13.13
CA GLU A 162 -16.78 25.08 14.09
C GLU A 162 -16.05 26.27 13.47
N GLN A 163 -14.99 26.01 12.71
CA GLN A 163 -14.17 27.07 12.15
C GLN A 163 -13.37 26.63 10.92
N GLN A 164 -13.13 27.56 10.01
CA GLN A 164 -12.14 27.43 8.95
C GLN A 164 -11.08 28.50 9.14
N THR A 165 -9.82 28.08 9.37
CA THR A 165 -8.74 28.98 9.74
C THR A 165 -7.43 28.64 9.06
N LEU A 166 -6.44 29.49 9.29
CA LEU A 166 -5.05 29.21 8.98
C LEU A 166 -4.36 28.64 10.21
N SER A 167 -3.63 27.54 10.02
CA SER A 167 -2.75 26.95 11.03
C SER A 167 -1.72 27.96 11.54
N ASP A 168 -1.00 27.56 12.58
CA ASP A 168 0.20 28.27 13.00
C ASP A 168 1.20 28.38 11.84
N LYS A 169 1.95 29.47 11.84
CA LYS A 169 2.93 29.74 10.78
C LYS A 169 4.15 28.86 10.97
N GLU A 170 4.38 27.96 10.03
CA GLU A 170 5.63 27.22 9.93
C GLU A 170 6.66 28.00 9.12
N LEU A 171 7.86 28.19 9.66
CA LEU A 171 8.95 28.90 8.98
C LEU A 171 9.90 27.91 8.31
N VAL A 172 9.89 27.89 6.97
CA VAL A 172 10.84 27.12 6.18
C VAL A 172 12.06 27.98 5.89
N TYR A 173 13.18 27.67 6.56
CA TYR A 173 14.47 28.33 6.33
C TYR A 173 15.43 27.42 5.57
N LYS A 174 15.94 27.89 4.43
CA LYS A 174 16.89 27.18 3.57
C LYS A 174 18.19 27.97 3.49
N LYS A 175 19.33 27.36 3.86
CA LYS A 175 20.66 27.97 3.79
C LYS A 175 21.67 27.03 3.13
N LYS A 176 22.50 27.56 2.22
CA LYS A 176 23.65 26.84 1.67
C LYS A 176 24.95 27.49 2.16
N ARG A 177 25.78 26.70 2.83
CA ARG A 177 27.06 27.14 3.41
C ARG A 177 27.98 27.73 2.34
N ARG A 178 28.60 28.89 2.61
CA ARG A 178 29.55 29.60 1.71
C ARG A 178 29.01 29.96 0.31
N LYS A 179 27.71 29.86 0.06
CA LYS A 179 27.09 30.22 -1.24
C LYS A 179 26.27 31.51 -1.19
N ARG A 180 26.32 32.25 -0.06
CA ARG A 180 25.49 33.44 0.22
C ARG A 180 23.99 33.22 -0.02
N TYR A 181 23.56 31.96 -0.13
CA TYR A 181 22.18 31.58 -0.36
C TYR A 181 21.52 31.33 0.99
N GLN A 182 20.53 32.15 1.28
CA GLN A 182 19.61 31.99 2.39
C GLN A 182 18.21 32.44 1.92
N LYS A 183 17.19 31.63 2.21
CA LYS A 183 15.79 31.96 1.95
C LYS A 183 14.98 31.59 3.19
N SER A 184 14.08 32.49 3.58
CA SER A 184 13.10 32.26 4.65
C SER A 184 11.72 32.43 4.03
N GLN A 185 10.84 31.44 4.21
CA GLN A 185 9.48 31.48 3.70
C GLN A 185 8.55 30.95 4.78
N GLY A 186 7.50 31.71 5.10
CA GLY A 186 6.44 31.23 5.98
C GLY A 186 5.39 30.44 5.18
N HIS A 187 4.92 29.35 5.74
CA HIS A 187 3.74 28.61 5.29
C HIS A 187 2.67 28.65 6.37
N ARG A 188 1.40 28.83 5.98
CA ARG A 188 0.25 28.64 6.86
C ARG A 188 -0.74 27.77 6.11
N GLN A 189 -1.02 26.60 6.65
CA GLN A 189 -1.94 25.65 6.03
C GLN A 189 -3.37 26.08 6.35
N LYS A 190 -4.25 26.10 5.35
CA LYS A 190 -5.69 26.20 5.62
C LYS A 190 -6.17 24.90 6.26
N ILE A 191 -6.93 25.00 7.32
CA ILE A 191 -7.46 23.88 8.09
C ILE A 191 -8.95 24.11 8.37
N THR A 192 -9.66 23.00 8.55
CA THR A 192 -11.05 23.01 9.04
C THR A 192 -11.06 22.36 10.43
N ILE A 193 -11.75 22.99 11.37
CA ILE A 193 -11.94 22.48 12.71
C ILE A 193 -13.37 21.94 12.78
N LEU A 194 -13.49 20.66 13.12
CA LEU A 194 -14.77 19.97 13.22
C LEU A 194 -15.03 19.60 14.68
N ARG A 195 -16.27 19.76 15.11
CA ARG A 195 -16.78 19.23 16.37
C ARG A 195 -17.59 17.96 16.14
N ILE A 196 -17.20 16.96 16.90
CA ILE A 196 -17.88 15.75 17.35
C ILE A 196 -19.36 15.87 17.79
N ASN A 197 -20.39 15.81 16.95
CA ASN A 197 -21.77 15.85 17.51
C ASN A 197 -22.19 14.48 18.03
N GLU A 198 -22.21 13.48 17.14
CA GLU A 198 -22.68 12.14 17.48
C GLU A 198 -22.07 11.08 16.56
N VAL A 199 -21.84 9.89 17.10
CA VAL A 199 -21.52 8.69 16.34
C VAL A 199 -22.79 7.86 16.23
N VAL A 200 -23.38 7.76 15.05
CA VAL A 200 -24.60 6.97 14.79
C VAL A 200 -24.19 5.63 14.19
N HIS A 201 -24.74 4.54 14.73
CA HIS A 201 -24.59 3.22 14.14
C HIS A 201 -25.87 2.43 14.35
N ASP A 202 -26.58 2.16 13.25
CA ASP A 202 -27.81 1.40 13.27
C ASP A 202 -27.47 -0.08 13.05
N VAL A 203 -27.57 -0.84 14.14
CA VAL A 203 -27.26 -2.28 14.15
C VAL A 203 -28.41 -3.02 13.46
N ASN A 204 -28.09 -3.74 12.37
CA ASN A 204 -29.05 -4.55 11.61
C ASN A 204 -29.17 -5.98 12.17
N ASP A 205 -30.35 -6.59 12.10
CA ASP A 205 -30.60 -7.98 12.54
C ASP A 205 -29.72 -8.99 11.80
N GLN A 206 -29.45 -8.76 10.52
CA GLN A 206 -28.55 -9.59 9.72
C GLN A 206 -27.11 -9.59 10.27
N LEU A 207 -26.66 -8.44 10.77
CA LEU A 207 -25.33 -8.25 11.35
C LEU A 207 -25.24 -8.96 12.71
N LEU A 208 -26.28 -8.87 13.53
CA LEU A 208 -26.38 -9.56 14.83
C LEU A 208 -26.37 -11.08 14.69
N ASN A 209 -27.10 -11.63 13.71
CA ASN A 209 -27.13 -13.07 13.46
C ASN A 209 -25.76 -13.65 13.04
N ARG A 210 -24.86 -12.81 12.52
CA ARG A 210 -23.50 -13.18 12.09
C ARG A 210 -22.42 -12.76 13.10
N ALA A 211 -22.83 -12.31 14.29
CA ALA A 211 -21.91 -11.86 15.32
C ALA A 211 -20.96 -12.98 15.76
N VAL A 212 -19.71 -12.61 16.00
CA VAL A 212 -18.65 -13.54 16.43
C VAL A 212 -18.19 -13.15 17.82
N ALA A 213 -17.98 -14.12 18.70
CA ALA A 213 -17.37 -13.86 20.00
C ALA A 213 -15.90 -13.46 19.85
N LEU A 214 -15.47 -12.54 20.71
CA LEU A 214 -14.07 -12.36 21.02
C LEU A 214 -13.60 -13.61 21.79
N ILE A 215 -12.53 -14.23 21.30
CA ILE A 215 -11.93 -15.44 21.90
C ILE A 215 -11.14 -15.06 23.15
#